data_AF-A0A1I0R2E1-F1
#
_entry.id   AF-A0A1I0R2E1-F1
#
_cell.length_a   1.000
_cell.length_b   1.000
_cell.length_c   1.000
_cell.angle_alpha   90.00
_cell.angle_beta   90.00
_cell.angle_gamma   90.00
#
_symmetry.space_group_name_H-M   'P 1'
#
loop_
_entity.id
_entity.type
_entity.pdbx_description
1 polymer ?
#
loop_
_entity_poly.entity_id
_entity_poly.type
_entity_poly.pdbx_seq_one_letter_code
_entity_poly.pdbx_strand_id
1 'polypeptide(L)'
;MNNSEKILAFKRLYVAADKLVGNAHERISKGTLDEADVDQAITYLDEMLALLPISPAGVLHSSDEPVLLINLKDPEDEPKERKIKANGMTKYVISEDVRKLRESAILFTLEDWKFSLFNFVTVLAPEESSKQKYKPLMLAQAEKCFGFFANRDQLYFGEMDKIVLYANQIGWYAFEEEQDPVKLEKALAILEDGVKHSDWHDRKYIKDTYVRLLLKLGKGEEAYPIIGEAFEIDPGYPDFQDLKNDEQFIRWGKGDAKRKKEEAKRKKEEQKVFLKSVSDEQEKVKDQFIQPDHTLVQQHAAMLNVIKQRMVAGRMLLLNEAEPDEIDDYNEDFKLHTWSVQELEAFEKKHGLQLPDEYKVYLMEIGSGGVAYFWQDDIGGIDVIDDKKKIKQIKKPFPITTDKIHEVDNFYGVKAWVYPDDEEWIEEGILPEGTDMEALFGLPDKAEITDGCMFLANSGARNALFLIMNGEFKGEIWSDRLQYGAEVRGCFGPASTKRLKLLEFIAESLLSKEKGAKNADKGDWM
;
A
#
# COMPACT_ATOMS: atom_id res chain seq x y z
N MET A 1 -17.23 -42.44 -16.31
CA MET A 1 -18.12 -41.41 -15.75
C MET A 1 -18.09 -40.19 -16.66
N ASN A 2 -19.24 -39.64 -17.01
CA ASN A 2 -19.32 -38.34 -17.67
C ASN A 2 -18.97 -37.20 -16.69
N ASN A 3 -18.80 -35.96 -17.17
CA ASN A 3 -18.37 -34.84 -16.33
C ASN A 3 -19.34 -34.55 -15.17
N SER A 4 -20.66 -34.63 -15.39
CA SER A 4 -21.66 -34.42 -14.35
C SER A 4 -21.61 -35.50 -13.27
N GLU A 5 -21.44 -36.77 -13.65
CA GLU A 5 -21.24 -37.88 -12.71
C GLU A 5 -19.95 -37.71 -11.90
N LYS A 6 -18.87 -37.27 -12.53
CA LYS A 6 -17.60 -36.97 -11.85
C LYS A 6 -17.76 -35.84 -10.83
N ILE A 7 -18.42 -34.74 -11.21
CA ILE A 7 -18.67 -33.60 -10.32
C ILE A 7 -19.50 -34.04 -9.11
N LEU A 8 -20.55 -34.82 -9.31
CA LEU A 8 -21.38 -35.29 -8.20
C LEU A 8 -20.61 -36.21 -7.26
N ALA A 9 -19.84 -37.16 -7.80
CA ALA A 9 -18.97 -38.03 -7.00
C ALA A 9 -17.93 -37.21 -6.22
N PHE A 10 -17.32 -36.22 -6.87
CA PHE A 10 -16.39 -35.29 -6.25
C PHE A 10 -17.04 -34.56 -5.06
N LYS A 11 -18.22 -33.98 -5.24
CA LYS A 11 -18.96 -33.28 -4.16
C LYS A 11 -19.22 -34.20 -2.97
N ARG A 12 -19.67 -35.43 -3.20
CA ARG A 12 -19.91 -36.43 -2.14
C ARG A 12 -18.64 -36.75 -1.36
N LEU A 13 -17.54 -37.02 -2.06
CA LEU A 13 -16.24 -37.29 -1.45
C LEU A 13 -15.73 -36.07 -0.67
N TYR A 14 -15.92 -34.86 -1.20
CA TYR A 14 -15.51 -33.62 -0.56
C TYR A 14 -16.21 -33.44 0.79
N VAL A 15 -17.53 -33.58 0.84
CA VAL A 15 -18.31 -33.45 2.09
C VAL A 15 -17.93 -34.53 3.09
N ALA A 16 -17.69 -35.76 2.64
CA ALA A 16 -17.25 -36.85 3.50
C ALA A 16 -15.85 -36.59 4.08
N ALA A 17 -14.91 -36.12 3.26
CA ALA A 17 -13.56 -35.74 3.69
C ALA A 17 -13.59 -34.56 4.68
N ASP A 18 -14.38 -33.51 4.40
CA ASP A 18 -14.54 -32.34 5.28
C ASP A 18 -14.97 -32.73 6.69
N LYS A 19 -15.95 -33.64 6.80
CA LYS A 19 -16.40 -34.17 8.08
C LYS A 19 -15.31 -34.94 8.83
N LEU A 20 -14.57 -35.81 8.13
CA LEU A 20 -13.51 -36.61 8.76
C LEU A 20 -12.33 -35.74 9.22
N VAL A 21 -11.95 -34.74 8.43
CA VAL A 21 -10.93 -33.76 8.81
C VAL A 21 -11.39 -32.95 10.03
N GLY A 22 -12.64 -32.48 10.04
CA GLY A 22 -13.23 -31.79 11.19
C GLY A 22 -13.19 -32.65 12.46
N ASN A 23 -13.55 -33.93 12.35
CA ASN A 23 -13.47 -34.88 13.46
C ASN A 23 -12.04 -35.08 13.96
N ALA A 24 -11.07 -35.23 13.06
CA ALA A 24 -9.66 -35.39 13.42
C ALA A 24 -9.15 -34.17 14.19
N HIS A 25 -9.45 -32.95 13.71
CA HIS A 25 -9.12 -31.70 14.39
C HIS A 25 -9.76 -31.62 15.79
N GLU A 26 -11.04 -31.95 15.90
CA GLU A 26 -11.76 -31.93 17.17
C GLU A 26 -11.18 -32.94 18.17
N ARG A 27 -10.87 -34.17 17.73
CA ARG A 27 -10.32 -35.20 18.63
C ARG A 27 -8.92 -34.85 19.11
N ILE A 28 -8.05 -34.35 18.23
CA ILE A 28 -6.68 -33.95 18.59
C ILE A 28 -6.71 -32.81 19.62
N SER A 29 -7.59 -31.82 19.44
CA SER A 29 -7.74 -30.74 20.42
C SER A 29 -8.23 -31.21 21.80
N LYS A 30 -8.88 -32.40 21.85
CA LYS A 30 -9.28 -33.09 23.09
C LYS A 30 -8.24 -34.09 23.60
N GLY A 31 -7.05 -34.13 23.01
CA GLY A 31 -5.97 -35.03 23.41
C GLY A 31 -6.19 -36.49 23.03
N THR A 32 -6.92 -36.75 21.93
CA THR A 32 -7.10 -38.10 21.36
C THR A 32 -6.93 -38.09 19.84
N LEU A 33 -6.69 -39.22 19.19
CA LEU A 33 -6.71 -39.32 17.72
C LEU A 33 -7.37 -40.63 17.28
N ASP A 34 -8.13 -40.56 16.20
CA ASP A 34 -8.59 -41.74 15.47
C ASP A 34 -7.92 -41.77 14.12
N GLU A 35 -6.88 -42.59 13.99
CA GLU A 35 -6.11 -42.70 12.76
C GLU A 35 -6.98 -43.19 11.59
N ALA A 36 -8.07 -43.92 11.84
CA ALA A 36 -8.96 -44.37 10.79
C ALA A 36 -9.69 -43.20 10.11
N ASP A 37 -10.05 -42.15 10.88
CA ASP A 37 -10.65 -40.92 10.32
C ASP A 37 -9.64 -40.21 9.39
N VAL A 38 -8.36 -40.16 9.78
CA VAL A 38 -7.28 -39.57 8.97
C VAL A 38 -7.03 -40.38 7.69
N ASP A 39 -6.81 -41.68 7.82
CA ASP A 39 -6.52 -42.57 6.69
C ASP A 39 -7.69 -42.60 5.68
N GLN A 40 -8.92 -42.58 6.17
CA GLN A 40 -10.11 -42.53 5.31
C GLN A 40 -10.29 -41.17 4.62
N ALA A 41 -9.99 -40.05 5.29
CA ALA A 41 -10.01 -38.73 4.67
C ALA A 41 -9.00 -38.62 3.54
N ILE A 42 -7.78 -39.13 3.74
CA ILE A 42 -6.74 -39.19 2.70
C ILE A 42 -7.20 -40.04 1.51
N THR A 43 -7.82 -41.19 1.78
CA THR A 43 -8.39 -42.04 0.73
C THR A 43 -9.42 -41.27 -0.12
N TYR A 44 -10.32 -40.51 0.49
CA TYR A 44 -11.27 -39.68 -0.26
C TYR A 44 -10.60 -38.55 -1.04
N LEU A 45 -9.52 -37.95 -0.51
CA LEU A 45 -8.74 -36.94 -1.23
C LEU A 45 -8.05 -37.53 -2.45
N ASP A 46 -7.48 -38.73 -2.35
CA ASP A 46 -6.86 -39.44 -3.48
C ASP A 46 -7.89 -39.85 -4.54
N GLU A 47 -9.08 -40.29 -4.12
CA GLU A 47 -10.19 -40.57 -5.03
C GLU A 47 -10.67 -39.30 -5.75
N MET A 48 -10.76 -38.15 -5.06
CA MET A 48 -11.09 -36.86 -5.70
C MET A 48 -10.04 -36.44 -6.71
N LEU A 49 -8.74 -36.59 -6.39
CA LEU A 49 -7.65 -36.31 -7.31
C LEU A 49 -7.74 -37.18 -8.58
N ALA A 50 -8.10 -38.46 -8.44
CA ALA A 50 -8.30 -39.38 -9.56
C ALA A 50 -9.50 -39.03 -10.46
N LEU A 51 -10.46 -38.24 -9.98
CA LEU A 51 -11.59 -37.76 -10.78
C LEU A 51 -11.21 -36.61 -11.72
N LEU A 52 -10.10 -35.90 -11.47
CA LEU A 52 -9.66 -34.76 -12.26
C LEU A 52 -9.20 -35.17 -13.69
N PRO A 53 -9.32 -34.28 -14.69
CA PRO A 53 -9.96 -32.97 -14.62
C PRO A 53 -11.50 -33.07 -14.54
N ILE A 54 -12.11 -32.08 -13.89
CA ILE A 54 -13.55 -31.81 -13.91
C ILE A 54 -13.77 -30.36 -14.35
N SER A 55 -14.83 -30.12 -15.12
CA SER A 55 -15.13 -28.78 -15.63
C SER A 55 -16.49 -28.31 -15.10
N PRO A 56 -16.52 -27.53 -14.00
CA PRO A 56 -17.77 -27.02 -13.44
C PRO A 56 -18.42 -26.04 -14.43
N ALA A 57 -19.75 -25.95 -14.40
CA ALA A 57 -20.50 -25.02 -15.26
C ALA A 57 -20.86 -23.70 -14.55
N GLY A 58 -20.61 -23.58 -13.24
CA GLY A 58 -20.93 -22.40 -12.45
C GLY A 58 -19.92 -21.28 -12.68
N VAL A 59 -20.38 -20.04 -12.78
CA VAL A 59 -19.55 -18.83 -12.80
C VAL A 59 -20.11 -17.89 -11.73
N LEU A 60 -19.24 -17.26 -10.95
CA LEU A 60 -19.64 -16.30 -9.91
C LEU A 60 -19.68 -14.89 -10.48
N HIS A 61 -20.50 -13.99 -9.93
CA HIS A 61 -20.51 -12.60 -10.41
C HIS A 61 -19.15 -11.91 -10.25
N SER A 62 -18.33 -12.35 -9.30
CA SER A 62 -17.01 -11.77 -9.02
C SER A 62 -15.85 -12.42 -9.78
N SER A 63 -16.11 -13.41 -10.65
CA SER A 63 -15.04 -14.15 -11.34
C SER A 63 -15.53 -14.77 -12.63
N ASP A 64 -14.81 -14.55 -13.72
CA ASP A 64 -15.10 -15.16 -15.03
C ASP A 64 -14.63 -16.63 -15.12
N GLU A 65 -13.96 -17.13 -14.08
CA GLU A 65 -13.48 -18.51 -14.03
C GLU A 65 -14.60 -19.46 -13.57
N PRO A 66 -14.70 -20.67 -14.14
CA PRO A 66 -15.58 -21.69 -13.63
C PRO A 66 -15.30 -22.04 -12.16
N VAL A 67 -16.36 -22.06 -11.35
CA VAL A 67 -16.33 -22.38 -9.92
C VAL A 67 -17.23 -23.56 -9.64
N LEU A 68 -16.67 -24.58 -8.98
CA LEU A 68 -17.42 -25.64 -8.35
C LEU A 68 -17.93 -25.17 -6.98
N LEU A 69 -19.26 -25.17 -6.82
CA LEU A 69 -19.93 -24.87 -5.55
C LEU A 69 -20.36 -26.18 -4.88
N ILE A 70 -19.94 -26.36 -3.64
CA ILE A 70 -20.19 -27.59 -2.87
C ILE A 70 -20.94 -27.23 -1.59
N ASN A 71 -22.18 -27.70 -1.43
CA ASN A 71 -22.93 -27.54 -0.19
C ASN A 71 -22.48 -28.61 0.81
N LEU A 72 -21.93 -28.19 1.94
CA LEU A 72 -21.40 -29.10 2.98
C LEU A 72 -22.48 -29.87 3.74
N LYS A 73 -23.74 -29.45 3.66
CA LYS A 73 -24.88 -30.13 4.30
C LYS A 73 -25.53 -31.17 3.40
N ASP A 74 -25.47 -30.96 2.09
CA ASP A 74 -26.06 -31.85 1.10
C ASP A 74 -25.22 -31.81 -0.20
N PRO A 75 -24.41 -32.84 -0.48
CA PRO A 75 -23.57 -32.86 -1.68
C PRO A 75 -24.37 -32.95 -3.00
N GLU A 76 -25.67 -33.29 -2.93
CA GLU A 76 -26.57 -33.31 -4.10
C GLU A 76 -27.12 -31.92 -4.44
N ASP A 77 -27.03 -30.97 -3.52
CA ASP A 77 -27.51 -29.61 -3.75
C ASP A 77 -26.63 -28.87 -4.77
N GLU A 78 -27.28 -28.04 -5.57
CA GLU A 78 -26.66 -27.18 -6.58
C GLU A 78 -26.82 -25.72 -6.13
N PRO A 79 -26.02 -25.28 -5.13
CA PRO A 79 -26.15 -23.95 -4.56
C PRO A 79 -25.90 -22.86 -5.61
N LYS A 80 -26.61 -21.74 -5.47
CA LYS A 80 -26.49 -20.58 -6.36
C LYS A 80 -26.22 -19.30 -5.57
N GLU A 81 -25.49 -18.40 -6.20
CA GLU A 81 -25.29 -17.05 -5.70
C GLU A 81 -26.62 -16.28 -5.71
N ARG A 82 -26.92 -15.61 -4.60
CA ARG A 82 -28.14 -14.81 -4.42
C ARG A 82 -27.80 -13.33 -4.50
N LYS A 83 -28.51 -12.61 -5.36
CA LYS A 83 -28.41 -11.15 -5.48
C LYS A 83 -29.28 -10.50 -4.39
N ILE A 84 -28.67 -9.69 -3.54
CA ILE A 84 -29.35 -8.91 -2.49
C ILE A 84 -29.08 -7.41 -2.70
N LYS A 85 -30.02 -6.54 -2.31
CA LYS A 85 -29.83 -5.08 -2.27
C LYS A 85 -29.75 -4.64 -0.81
N ALA A 86 -28.66 -3.98 -0.42
CA ALA A 86 -28.46 -3.46 0.93
C ALA A 86 -27.77 -2.09 0.84
N ASN A 87 -28.33 -1.07 1.51
CA ASN A 87 -27.82 0.31 1.54
C ASN A 87 -27.59 0.89 0.12
N GLY A 88 -28.57 0.72 -0.77
CA GLY A 88 -28.46 1.18 -2.17
C GLY A 88 -27.51 0.39 -3.06
N MET A 89 -26.67 -0.49 -2.49
CA MET A 89 -25.71 -1.31 -3.22
C MET A 89 -26.26 -2.72 -3.52
N THR A 90 -25.92 -3.25 -4.70
CA THR A 90 -26.15 -4.65 -5.04
C THR A 90 -25.00 -5.48 -4.50
N LYS A 91 -25.30 -6.50 -3.69
CA LYS A 91 -24.34 -7.51 -3.24
C LYS A 91 -24.75 -8.89 -3.74
N TYR A 92 -23.77 -9.75 -3.94
CA TYR A 92 -23.98 -11.14 -4.31
C TYR A 92 -23.48 -12.02 -3.18
N VAL A 93 -24.35 -12.86 -2.63
CA VAL A 93 -24.08 -13.65 -1.42
C VAL A 93 -24.30 -15.13 -1.66
N ILE A 94 -23.44 -15.93 -1.07
CA ILE A 94 -23.50 -17.39 -1.06
C ILE A 94 -23.64 -17.84 0.40
N SER A 95 -24.32 -18.96 0.64
CA SER A 95 -24.48 -19.50 2.00
C SER A 95 -23.12 -19.88 2.60
N GLU A 96 -22.95 -19.67 3.91
CA GLU A 96 -21.70 -20.00 4.64
C GLU A 96 -21.35 -21.49 4.59
N ASP A 97 -22.34 -22.36 4.40
CA ASP A 97 -22.16 -23.81 4.26
C ASP A 97 -21.68 -24.23 2.87
N VAL A 98 -21.44 -23.29 1.96
CA VAL A 98 -21.02 -23.58 0.58
C VAL A 98 -19.53 -23.30 0.41
N ARG A 99 -18.77 -24.32 0.00
CA ARG A 99 -17.37 -24.17 -0.41
C ARG A 99 -17.29 -23.83 -1.90
N LYS A 100 -16.30 -23.00 -2.23
CA LYS A 100 -16.04 -22.49 -3.58
C LYS A 100 -14.67 -22.99 -4.02
N LEU A 101 -14.61 -23.78 -5.09
CA LEU A 101 -13.36 -24.22 -5.68
C LEU A 101 -13.29 -23.75 -7.13
N ARG A 102 -12.32 -22.90 -7.43
CA ARG A 102 -12.05 -22.46 -8.81
C ARG A 102 -11.39 -23.58 -9.59
N GLU A 103 -11.81 -23.83 -10.83
CA GLU A 103 -11.33 -24.95 -11.65
C GLU A 103 -9.79 -25.04 -11.70
N SER A 104 -9.10 -23.92 -11.89
CA SER A 104 -7.63 -23.85 -11.93
C SER A 104 -6.96 -24.21 -10.59
N ALA A 105 -7.66 -24.03 -9.48
CA ALA A 105 -7.14 -24.22 -8.13
C ALA A 105 -7.55 -25.56 -7.48
N ILE A 106 -8.42 -26.36 -8.10
CA ILE A 106 -8.93 -27.60 -7.49
C ILE A 106 -7.79 -28.55 -7.14
N LEU A 107 -6.90 -28.83 -8.09
CA LEU A 107 -5.78 -29.75 -7.89
C LEU A 107 -4.93 -29.32 -6.70
N PHE A 108 -4.47 -28.07 -6.71
CA PHE A 108 -3.65 -27.53 -5.63
C PHE A 108 -4.38 -27.55 -4.28
N THR A 109 -5.66 -27.20 -4.25
CA THR A 109 -6.45 -27.18 -3.02
C THR A 109 -6.52 -28.56 -2.37
N LEU A 110 -6.69 -29.63 -3.16
CA LEU A 110 -6.73 -30.99 -2.62
C LEU A 110 -5.37 -31.46 -2.08
N GLU A 111 -4.28 -31.13 -2.79
CA GLU A 111 -2.93 -31.49 -2.37
C GLU A 111 -2.50 -30.73 -1.10
N ASP A 112 -2.82 -29.45 -1.02
CA ASP A 112 -2.64 -28.63 0.19
C ASP A 112 -3.49 -29.15 1.35
N TRP A 113 -4.71 -29.60 1.08
CA TRP A 113 -5.57 -30.18 2.12
C TRP A 113 -4.99 -31.47 2.70
N LYS A 114 -4.42 -32.34 1.85
CA LYS A 114 -3.67 -33.52 2.30
C LYS A 114 -2.48 -33.12 3.17
N PHE A 115 -1.67 -32.16 2.72
CA PHE A 115 -0.55 -31.65 3.51
C PHE A 115 -1.03 -31.14 4.87
N SER A 116 -2.07 -30.30 4.89
CA SER A 116 -2.61 -29.68 6.10
C SER A 116 -3.04 -30.72 7.12
N LEU A 117 -3.72 -31.78 6.68
CA LEU A 117 -4.11 -32.88 7.56
C LEU A 117 -2.89 -33.61 8.13
N PHE A 118 -1.93 -34.01 7.28
CA PHE A 118 -0.71 -34.69 7.75
C PHE A 118 0.12 -33.81 8.70
N ASN A 119 0.27 -32.53 8.38
CA ASN A 119 0.98 -31.56 9.20
C ASN A 119 0.31 -31.40 10.56
N PHE A 120 -1.01 -31.25 10.58
CA PHE A 120 -1.77 -31.11 11.82
C PHE A 120 -1.59 -32.33 12.75
N VAL A 121 -1.68 -33.54 12.20
CA VAL A 121 -1.43 -34.78 12.95
C VAL A 121 0.03 -34.85 13.44
N THR A 122 1.00 -34.54 12.57
CA THR A 122 2.42 -34.64 12.90
C THR A 122 2.81 -33.67 14.01
N VAL A 123 2.26 -32.46 14.03
CA VAL A 123 2.59 -31.45 15.04
C VAL A 123 1.82 -31.69 16.34
N LEU A 124 0.51 -31.96 16.26
CA LEU A 124 -0.40 -31.85 17.41
C LEU A 124 -0.95 -33.17 17.94
N ALA A 125 -0.75 -34.31 17.27
CA ALA A 125 -1.25 -35.59 17.79
C ALA A 125 -0.69 -35.87 19.21
N PRO A 126 -1.49 -36.47 20.11
CA PRO A 126 -1.04 -36.75 21.47
C PRO A 126 -0.07 -37.94 21.51
N GLU A 127 -0.25 -38.94 20.65
CA GLU A 127 0.61 -40.12 20.58
C GLU A 127 1.80 -39.90 19.63
N GLU A 128 3.02 -40.10 20.15
CA GLU A 128 4.25 -40.01 19.36
C GLU A 128 4.27 -41.01 18.19
N SER A 129 3.69 -42.20 18.37
CA SER A 129 3.59 -43.21 17.30
C SER A 129 2.83 -42.69 16.07
N SER A 130 1.79 -41.91 16.29
CA SER A 130 1.00 -41.32 15.20
C SER A 130 1.80 -40.21 14.50
N LYS A 131 2.50 -39.36 15.26
CA LYS A 131 3.40 -38.36 14.66
C LYS A 131 4.44 -39.01 13.76
N GLN A 132 5.08 -40.07 14.24
CA GLN A 132 6.10 -40.79 13.48
C GLN A 132 5.53 -41.52 12.25
N LYS A 133 4.28 -42.03 12.32
CA LYS A 133 3.59 -42.65 11.18
C LYS A 133 3.37 -41.65 10.04
N TYR A 134 2.85 -40.45 10.34
CA TYR A 134 2.44 -39.49 9.31
C TYR A 134 3.54 -38.53 8.86
N LYS A 135 4.58 -38.30 9.66
CA LYS A 135 5.72 -37.43 9.31
C LYS A 135 6.31 -37.68 7.91
N PRO A 136 6.70 -38.91 7.50
CA PRO A 136 7.26 -39.11 6.16
C PRO A 136 6.25 -38.81 5.04
N LEU A 137 4.95 -39.00 5.28
CA LEU A 137 3.89 -38.65 4.33
C LEU A 137 3.72 -37.13 4.25
N MET A 138 3.77 -36.44 5.40
CA MET A 138 3.75 -34.99 5.49
C MET A 138 4.89 -34.38 4.68
N LEU A 139 6.14 -34.84 4.87
CA LEU A 139 7.30 -34.30 4.18
C LEU A 139 7.24 -34.51 2.67
N ALA A 140 6.86 -35.71 2.22
CA ALA A 140 6.67 -35.99 0.79
C ALA A 140 5.57 -35.09 0.19
N GLN A 141 4.48 -34.87 0.92
CA GLN A 141 3.40 -34.00 0.47
C GLN A 141 3.81 -32.52 0.50
N ALA A 142 4.62 -32.08 1.47
CA ALA A 142 5.17 -30.73 1.54
C ALA A 142 6.05 -30.43 0.32
N GLU A 143 6.97 -31.33 -0.03
CA GLU A 143 7.82 -31.19 -1.22
C GLU A 143 6.97 -31.12 -2.51
N LYS A 144 5.93 -31.96 -2.61
CA LYS A 144 5.00 -31.95 -3.74
C LYS A 144 4.24 -30.62 -3.82
N CYS A 145 3.68 -30.14 -2.71
CA CYS A 145 2.94 -28.89 -2.63
C CYS A 145 3.82 -27.68 -2.95
N PHE A 146 5.06 -27.67 -2.46
CA PHE A 146 6.06 -26.64 -2.76
C PHE A 146 6.40 -26.57 -4.27
N GLY A 147 6.35 -27.71 -4.96
CA GLY A 147 6.60 -27.81 -6.41
C GLY A 147 5.53 -27.17 -7.31
N PHE A 148 4.34 -26.82 -6.80
CA PHE A 148 3.29 -26.16 -7.60
C PHE A 148 3.62 -24.71 -7.96
N PHE A 149 4.53 -24.07 -7.23
CA PHE A 149 4.87 -22.66 -7.41
C PHE A 149 6.11 -22.52 -8.30
N ALA A 150 5.88 -22.47 -9.61
CA ALA A 150 6.94 -22.32 -10.61
C ALA A 150 7.54 -20.89 -10.63
N ASN A 151 6.71 -19.87 -10.39
CA ASN A 151 7.14 -18.48 -10.25
C ASN A 151 6.89 -18.01 -8.81
N ARG A 152 7.92 -18.04 -7.98
CA ARG A 152 7.82 -17.68 -6.56
C ARG A 152 7.92 -16.17 -6.31
N ASP A 153 8.28 -15.39 -7.32
CA ASP A 153 8.40 -13.94 -7.19
C ASP A 153 7.03 -13.23 -7.32
N GLN A 154 5.99 -13.94 -7.74
CA GLN A 154 4.65 -13.40 -8.01
C GLN A 154 3.55 -14.21 -7.32
N LEU A 155 3.65 -14.35 -6.00
CA LEU A 155 2.67 -15.07 -5.19
C LEU A 155 1.57 -14.16 -4.68
N TYR A 156 0.35 -14.68 -4.59
CA TYR A 156 -0.70 -14.07 -3.80
C TYR A 156 -0.43 -14.25 -2.30
N PHE A 157 -0.94 -13.35 -1.46
CA PHE A 157 -0.71 -13.38 -0.01
C PHE A 157 -0.99 -14.76 0.63
N GLY A 158 -2.11 -15.41 0.28
CA GLY A 158 -2.45 -16.73 0.82
C GLY A 158 -1.59 -17.89 0.28
N GLU A 159 -0.83 -17.68 -0.80
CA GLU A 159 0.14 -18.66 -1.30
C GLU A 159 1.47 -18.52 -0.56
N MET A 160 1.84 -17.31 -0.14
CA MET A 160 3.03 -17.06 0.68
C MET A 160 2.96 -17.83 2.01
N ASP A 161 1.81 -17.80 2.70
CA ASP A 161 1.59 -18.58 3.94
C ASP A 161 1.91 -20.06 3.76
N LYS A 162 1.46 -20.62 2.63
CA LYS A 162 1.61 -22.05 2.32
C LYS A 162 3.05 -22.40 2.01
N ILE A 163 3.72 -21.63 1.16
CA ILE A 163 5.13 -21.85 0.82
C ILE A 163 6.00 -21.79 2.08
N VAL A 164 5.80 -20.78 2.92
CA VAL A 164 6.53 -20.64 4.19
C VAL A 164 6.25 -21.85 5.08
N LEU A 165 5.01 -22.27 5.23
CA LEU A 165 4.68 -23.43 6.04
C LEU A 165 5.33 -24.72 5.51
N TYR A 166 5.26 -24.99 4.20
CA TYR A 166 5.89 -26.18 3.60
C TYR A 166 7.41 -26.17 3.80
N ALA A 167 8.05 -25.04 3.48
CA ALA A 167 9.49 -24.87 3.64
C ALA A 167 9.92 -25.04 5.09
N ASN A 168 9.16 -24.46 6.03
CA ASN A 168 9.41 -24.61 7.45
C ASN A 168 9.37 -26.07 7.90
N GLN A 169 8.34 -26.83 7.50
CA GLN A 169 8.25 -28.24 7.89
C GLN A 169 9.41 -29.07 7.32
N ILE A 170 9.75 -28.89 6.04
CA ILE A 170 10.88 -29.57 5.41
C ILE A 170 12.19 -29.23 6.15
N GLY A 171 12.40 -27.95 6.42
CA GLY A 171 13.57 -27.44 7.12
C GLY A 171 13.70 -27.94 8.55
N TRP A 172 12.61 -27.92 9.32
CA TRP A 172 12.58 -28.28 10.73
C TRP A 172 12.96 -29.76 10.92
N TYR A 173 12.34 -30.66 10.16
CA TYR A 173 12.66 -32.08 10.26
C TYR A 173 14.05 -32.42 9.70
N ALA A 174 14.54 -31.70 8.69
CA ALA A 174 15.93 -31.83 8.26
C ALA A 174 16.90 -31.42 9.39
N PHE A 175 16.60 -30.32 10.09
CA PHE A 175 17.37 -29.88 11.25
C PHE A 175 17.33 -30.90 12.40
N GLU A 176 16.19 -31.51 12.71
CA GLU A 176 16.11 -32.46 13.83
C GLU A 176 16.79 -33.79 13.52
N GLU A 177 16.60 -34.33 12.31
CA GLU A 177 16.83 -35.76 12.07
C GLU A 177 17.93 -36.06 11.05
N GLU A 178 18.09 -35.21 10.03
CA GLU A 178 19.02 -35.49 8.92
C GLU A 178 20.48 -35.23 9.32
N GLN A 179 21.40 -36.07 8.85
CA GLN A 179 22.84 -35.95 9.14
C GLN A 179 23.67 -35.79 7.87
N ASP A 180 23.13 -36.14 6.70
CA ASP A 180 23.78 -35.99 5.41
C ASP A 180 23.84 -34.49 5.01
N PRO A 181 25.05 -33.90 4.93
CA PRO A 181 25.21 -32.49 4.57
C PRO A 181 24.57 -32.13 3.23
N VAL A 182 24.54 -33.05 2.25
CA VAL A 182 23.95 -32.78 0.93
C VAL A 182 22.45 -32.58 1.03
N LYS A 183 21.78 -33.37 1.88
CA LYS A 183 20.34 -33.24 2.11
C LYS A 183 20.00 -32.05 3.00
N LEU A 184 20.85 -31.74 3.99
CA LEU A 184 20.71 -30.52 4.80
C LEU A 184 20.82 -29.27 3.92
N GLU A 185 21.76 -29.21 2.98
CA GLU A 185 21.87 -28.10 2.02
C GLU A 185 20.67 -28.02 1.07
N LYS A 186 20.11 -29.16 0.63
CA LYS A 186 18.85 -29.18 -0.14
C LYS A 186 17.69 -28.58 0.67
N ALA A 187 17.56 -28.96 1.94
CA ALA A 187 16.53 -28.42 2.82
C ALA A 187 16.75 -26.93 3.10
N LEU A 188 18.01 -26.49 3.22
CA LEU A 188 18.37 -25.08 3.38
C LEU A 188 17.91 -24.25 2.17
N ALA A 189 18.17 -24.72 0.94
CA ALA A 189 17.72 -24.01 -0.26
C ALA A 189 16.19 -23.84 -0.33
N ILE A 190 15.43 -24.84 0.15
CA ILE A 190 13.96 -24.74 0.24
C ILE A 190 13.54 -23.73 1.32
N LEU A 191 14.21 -23.73 2.48
CA LEU A 191 13.98 -22.73 3.53
C LEU A 191 14.32 -21.31 3.07
N GLU A 192 15.43 -21.11 2.35
CA GLU A 192 15.81 -19.81 1.80
C GLU A 192 14.71 -19.23 0.92
N ASP A 193 14.10 -20.06 0.06
CA ASP A 193 12.95 -19.66 -0.74
C ASP A 193 11.73 -19.30 0.13
N GLY A 194 11.46 -20.04 1.21
CA GLY A 194 10.40 -19.68 2.15
C GLY A 194 10.68 -18.38 2.90
N VAL A 195 11.89 -18.17 3.39
CA VAL A 195 12.29 -17.02 4.21
C VAL A 195 12.11 -15.69 3.46
N LYS A 196 12.28 -15.68 2.13
CA LYS A 196 12.01 -14.52 1.25
C LYS A 196 10.58 -13.97 1.39
N HIS A 197 9.63 -14.79 1.85
CA HIS A 197 8.22 -14.42 2.02
C HIS A 197 7.83 -14.21 3.49
N SER A 198 8.81 -14.05 4.38
CA SER A 198 8.62 -13.82 5.81
C SER A 198 9.26 -12.50 6.26
N ASP A 199 8.66 -11.87 7.27
CA ASP A 199 9.27 -10.76 7.99
C ASP A 199 9.15 -10.98 9.51
N TRP A 200 9.44 -9.98 10.32
CA TRP A 200 9.39 -10.09 11.78
C TRP A 200 7.99 -9.87 12.38
N HIS A 201 7.05 -9.34 11.59
CA HIS A 201 5.64 -9.17 11.95
C HIS A 201 4.81 -10.37 11.52
N ASP A 202 5.11 -10.95 10.36
CA ASP A 202 4.38 -12.06 9.77
C ASP A 202 5.30 -13.24 9.41
N ARG A 203 4.84 -14.47 9.69
CA ARG A 203 5.55 -15.73 9.39
C ARG A 203 6.96 -15.87 10.00
N LYS A 204 7.31 -15.07 11.01
CA LYS A 204 8.62 -15.06 11.67
C LYS A 204 9.14 -16.41 12.18
N TYR A 205 8.25 -17.38 12.42
CA TYR A 205 8.61 -18.72 12.90
C TYR A 205 9.59 -19.45 11.97
N ILE A 206 9.55 -19.21 10.65
CA ILE A 206 10.48 -19.84 9.71
C ILE A 206 11.92 -19.40 9.93
N LYS A 207 12.13 -18.20 10.49
CA LYS A 207 13.47 -17.67 10.76
C LYS A 207 14.17 -18.46 11.86
N ASP A 208 13.45 -19.01 12.84
CA ASP A 208 14.07 -19.92 13.84
C ASP A 208 14.59 -21.17 13.14
N THR A 209 13.72 -21.88 12.42
CA THR A 209 14.10 -23.07 11.65
C THR A 209 15.29 -22.82 10.72
N TYR A 210 15.29 -21.68 10.02
CA TYR A 210 16.38 -21.27 9.13
C TYR A 210 17.70 -21.07 9.88
N VAL A 211 17.68 -20.32 10.99
CA VAL A 211 18.86 -20.12 11.86
C VAL A 211 19.38 -21.44 12.39
N ARG A 212 18.50 -22.33 12.88
CA ARG A 212 18.87 -23.64 13.42
C ARG A 212 19.58 -24.49 12.37
N LEU A 213 19.07 -24.52 11.14
CA LEU A 213 19.69 -25.28 10.06
C LEU A 213 21.02 -24.69 9.61
N LEU A 214 21.13 -23.36 9.51
CA LEU A 214 22.41 -22.67 9.22
C LEU A 214 23.47 -23.00 10.26
N LEU A 215 23.12 -22.93 11.56
CA LEU A 215 24.04 -23.27 12.64
C LEU A 215 24.46 -24.74 12.59
N LYS A 216 23.54 -25.65 12.27
CA LYS A 216 23.85 -27.09 12.07
C LYS A 216 24.82 -27.33 10.92
N LEU A 217 24.77 -26.51 9.86
CA LEU A 217 25.71 -26.52 8.73
C LEU A 217 27.01 -25.75 9.00
N GLY A 218 27.17 -25.13 10.18
CA GLY A 218 28.34 -24.32 10.52
C GLY A 218 28.36 -22.94 9.85
N LYS A 219 27.24 -22.47 9.30
CA LYS A 219 27.07 -21.17 8.63
C LYS A 219 26.71 -20.05 9.62
N GLY A 220 27.50 -19.93 10.70
CA GLY A 220 27.23 -18.97 11.78
C GLY A 220 27.19 -17.50 11.33
N GLU A 221 28.06 -17.10 10.40
CA GLU A 221 28.09 -15.73 9.87
C GLU A 221 26.78 -15.33 9.14
N GLU A 222 26.03 -16.30 8.62
CA GLU A 222 24.71 -16.09 7.99
C GLU A 222 23.58 -16.13 9.03
N ALA A 223 23.70 -16.97 10.07
CA ALA A 223 22.68 -17.14 11.12
C ALA A 223 22.67 -15.98 12.14
N TYR A 224 23.84 -15.52 12.58
CA TYR A 224 23.97 -14.53 13.65
C TYR A 224 23.34 -13.16 13.34
N PRO A 225 23.36 -12.62 12.12
CA PRO A 225 22.60 -11.42 11.76
C PRO A 225 21.11 -11.53 12.11
N ILE A 226 20.48 -12.68 11.80
CA ILE A 226 19.05 -12.91 12.03
C ILE A 226 18.74 -12.96 13.53
N ILE A 227 19.61 -13.60 14.33
CA ILE A 227 19.49 -13.63 15.79
C ILE A 227 19.67 -12.21 16.37
N GLY A 228 20.62 -11.45 15.83
CA GLY A 228 20.85 -10.06 16.20
C GLY A 228 19.61 -9.19 15.96
N GLU A 229 19.00 -9.28 14.78
CA GLU A 229 17.74 -8.59 14.45
C GLU A 229 16.61 -8.95 15.43
N ALA A 230 16.45 -10.24 15.75
CA ALA A 230 15.44 -10.69 16.70
C ALA A 230 15.60 -10.02 18.08
N PHE A 231 16.83 -9.92 18.59
CA PHE A 231 17.11 -9.28 19.88
C PHE A 231 17.08 -7.74 19.84
N GLU A 232 17.30 -7.13 18.69
CA GLU A 232 17.08 -5.69 18.50
C GLU A 232 15.58 -5.36 18.59
N ILE A 233 14.71 -6.23 18.05
CA ILE A 233 13.25 -6.10 18.12
C ILE A 233 12.71 -6.42 19.52
N ASP A 234 13.11 -7.57 20.07
CA ASP A 234 12.72 -8.04 21.39
C ASP A 234 13.90 -8.76 22.07
N PRO A 235 14.55 -8.15 23.09
CA PRO A 235 15.62 -8.80 23.85
C PRO A 235 15.21 -10.11 24.54
N GLY A 236 13.90 -10.35 24.69
CA GLY A 236 13.25 -11.54 25.22
C GLY A 236 12.70 -12.50 24.16
N TYR A 237 13.05 -12.32 22.87
CA TYR A 237 12.53 -13.15 21.76
C TYR A 237 12.66 -14.65 22.08
N PRO A 238 11.55 -15.42 22.21
CA PRO A 238 11.57 -16.75 22.82
C PRO A 238 12.46 -17.76 22.09
N ASP A 239 12.40 -17.77 20.76
CA ASP A 239 12.99 -18.84 19.93
C ASP A 239 14.52 -18.86 19.96
N PHE A 240 15.19 -17.76 20.38
CA PHE A 240 16.64 -17.64 20.39
C PHE A 240 17.25 -17.43 21.78
N GLN A 241 16.48 -17.52 22.87
CA GLN A 241 17.02 -17.27 24.22
C GLN A 241 18.18 -18.20 24.59
N ASP A 242 18.21 -19.43 24.07
CA ASP A 242 19.30 -20.38 24.25
C ASP A 242 20.60 -19.93 23.53
N LEU A 243 20.49 -19.18 22.44
CA LEU A 243 21.62 -18.65 21.67
C LEU A 243 22.18 -17.33 22.21
N LYS A 244 21.46 -16.67 23.13
CA LYS A 244 21.87 -15.38 23.73
C LYS A 244 23.24 -15.42 24.38
N ASN A 245 23.62 -16.58 24.92
CA ASN A 245 24.90 -16.80 25.61
C ASN A 245 25.88 -17.64 24.78
N ASP A 246 25.58 -17.91 23.50
CA ASP A 246 26.48 -18.66 22.63
C ASP A 246 27.79 -17.87 22.40
N GLU A 247 28.94 -18.53 22.60
CA GLU A 247 30.25 -17.87 22.53
C GLU A 247 30.57 -17.33 21.13
N GLN A 248 30.12 -18.03 20.08
CA GLN A 248 30.36 -17.64 18.71
C GLN A 248 29.49 -16.44 18.35
N PHE A 249 28.21 -16.44 18.75
CA PHE A 249 27.30 -15.29 18.59
C PHE A 249 27.84 -14.04 19.32
N ILE A 250 28.28 -14.17 20.58
CA ILE A 250 28.87 -13.06 21.34
C ILE A 250 30.13 -12.51 20.64
N ARG A 251 30.98 -13.39 20.09
CA ARG A 251 32.17 -12.98 19.35
C ARG A 251 31.80 -12.24 18.07
N TRP A 252 30.83 -12.75 17.31
CA TRP A 252 30.30 -12.10 16.12
C TRP A 252 29.74 -10.71 16.45
N GLY A 253 28.91 -10.59 17.49
CA GLY A 253 28.28 -9.31 17.86
C GLY A 253 29.28 -8.20 18.22
N LYS A 254 30.43 -8.54 18.81
CA LYS A 254 31.52 -7.58 19.04
C LYS A 254 32.16 -7.07 17.74
N GLY A 255 32.32 -7.96 16.75
CA GLY A 255 32.77 -7.60 15.41
C GLY A 255 31.73 -6.77 14.67
N ASP A 256 30.46 -7.15 14.80
CA ASP A 256 29.34 -6.50 14.14
C ASP A 256 29.12 -5.06 14.60
N ALA A 257 29.14 -4.82 15.91
CA ALA A 257 29.04 -3.47 16.47
C ALA A 257 30.14 -2.53 15.94
N LYS A 258 31.34 -3.06 15.70
CA LYS A 258 32.44 -2.30 15.09
C LYS A 258 32.12 -1.99 13.63
N ARG A 259 31.69 -2.98 12.84
CA ARG A 259 31.29 -2.80 11.42
C ARG A 259 30.15 -1.80 11.27
N LYS A 260 29.05 -1.96 12.03
CA LYS A 260 27.91 -1.04 12.05
C LYS A 260 28.34 0.40 12.38
N LYS A 261 29.25 0.59 13.33
CA LYS A 261 29.79 1.93 13.68
C LYS A 261 30.65 2.53 12.56
N GLU A 262 31.49 1.73 11.92
CA GLU A 262 32.32 2.17 10.79
C GLU A 262 31.47 2.51 9.57
N GLU A 263 30.46 1.69 9.27
CA GLU A 263 29.51 1.94 8.19
C GLU A 263 28.64 3.17 8.46
N ALA A 264 28.09 3.34 9.67
CA ALA A 264 27.33 4.54 10.03
C ALA A 264 28.18 5.81 9.94
N LYS A 265 29.47 5.73 10.29
CA LYS A 265 30.41 6.83 10.11
C LYS A 265 30.62 7.13 8.61
N ARG A 266 30.83 6.10 7.79
CA ARG A 266 30.98 6.23 6.33
C ARG A 266 29.74 6.85 5.68
N LYS A 267 28.55 6.31 5.96
CA LYS A 267 27.25 6.84 5.48
C LYS A 267 27.05 8.30 5.89
N LYS A 268 27.43 8.68 7.13
CA LYS A 268 27.37 10.08 7.60
C LYS A 268 28.36 10.99 6.86
N GLU A 269 29.54 10.50 6.49
CA GLU A 269 30.52 11.25 5.70
C GLU A 269 30.05 11.40 4.24
N GLU A 270 29.54 10.33 3.63
CA GLU A 270 28.92 10.33 2.30
C GLU A 270 27.73 11.30 2.23
N GLN A 271 26.82 11.25 3.19
CA GLN A 271 25.69 12.17 3.28
C GLN A 271 26.13 13.63 3.39
N LYS A 272 27.21 13.94 4.14
CA LYS A 272 27.74 15.30 4.21
C LYS A 272 28.31 15.78 2.88
N VAL A 273 29.02 14.91 2.16
CA VAL A 273 29.55 15.22 0.82
C VAL A 273 28.39 15.47 -0.14
N PHE A 274 27.37 14.62 -0.11
CA PHE A 274 26.18 14.76 -0.93
C PHE A 274 25.42 16.08 -0.63
N LEU A 275 25.11 16.37 0.63
CA LEU A 275 24.42 17.62 1.01
C LEU A 275 25.21 18.87 0.63
N LYS A 276 26.55 18.80 0.66
CA LYS A 276 27.39 19.87 0.13
C LYS A 276 27.21 20.02 -1.39
N SER A 277 27.20 18.92 -2.13
CA SER A 277 26.92 18.94 -3.58
C SER A 277 25.55 19.54 -3.88
N VAL A 278 24.52 19.20 -3.10
CA VAL A 278 23.17 19.79 -3.23
C VAL A 278 23.24 21.31 -3.05
N SER A 279 23.89 21.79 -1.98
CA SER A 279 24.06 23.22 -1.73
C SER A 279 24.83 23.93 -2.85
N ASP A 280 25.86 23.29 -3.40
CA ASP A 280 26.65 23.85 -4.50
C ASP A 280 25.80 23.96 -5.79
N GLU A 281 24.96 22.97 -6.10
CA GLU A 281 24.01 23.04 -7.23
C GLU A 281 22.89 24.07 -7.01
N GLN A 282 22.39 24.22 -5.78
CA GLN A 282 21.39 25.24 -5.44
C GLN A 282 21.91 26.67 -5.69
N GLU A 283 23.19 26.95 -5.42
CA GLU A 283 23.75 28.28 -5.70
C GLU A 283 23.89 28.53 -7.20
N LYS A 284 24.10 27.50 -8.04
CA LYS A 284 24.20 27.65 -9.50
C LYS A 284 22.90 28.11 -10.16
N VAL A 285 21.75 27.76 -9.61
CA VAL A 285 20.43 28.14 -10.17
C VAL A 285 19.91 29.47 -9.65
N LYS A 286 20.59 30.07 -8.67
CA LYS A 286 20.21 31.34 -8.08
C LYS A 286 20.40 32.48 -9.09
N ASP A 287 19.39 33.33 -9.17
CA ASP A 287 19.30 34.46 -10.10
C ASP A 287 19.43 34.07 -11.59
N GLN A 288 19.27 32.78 -11.91
CA GLN A 288 19.22 32.27 -13.29
C GLN A 288 17.78 32.26 -13.79
N PHE A 289 17.30 33.40 -14.30
CA PHE A 289 15.95 33.56 -14.85
C PHE A 289 15.93 33.44 -16.38
N ILE A 290 14.82 32.91 -16.91
CA ILE A 290 14.58 32.78 -18.36
C ILE A 290 14.27 34.17 -18.96
N GLN A 291 13.52 34.99 -18.22
CA GLN A 291 13.07 36.33 -18.58
C GLN A 291 13.51 37.36 -17.52
N PRO A 292 14.82 37.59 -17.29
CA PRO A 292 15.33 38.39 -16.17
C PRO A 292 14.89 39.87 -16.20
N ASP A 293 14.59 40.40 -17.39
CA ASP A 293 14.16 41.79 -17.58
C ASP A 293 12.64 41.98 -17.44
N HIS A 294 11.87 40.88 -17.32
CA HIS A 294 10.41 40.97 -17.20
C HIS A 294 10.01 41.48 -15.82
N THR A 295 9.14 42.50 -15.76
CA THR A 295 8.77 43.19 -14.50
C THR A 295 8.23 42.22 -13.44
N LEU A 296 7.38 41.27 -13.82
CA LEU A 296 6.86 40.29 -12.86
C LEU A 296 7.94 39.32 -12.36
N VAL A 297 8.95 38.99 -13.17
CA VAL A 297 10.07 38.13 -12.74
C VAL A 297 10.92 38.87 -11.71
N GLN A 298 11.23 40.15 -11.96
CA GLN A 298 11.94 41.00 -10.99
C GLN A 298 11.17 41.16 -9.68
N GLN A 299 9.84 41.33 -9.76
CA GLN A 299 8.97 41.44 -8.59
C GLN A 299 8.98 40.16 -7.73
N HIS A 300 9.04 38.98 -8.36
CA HIS A 300 8.94 37.69 -7.68
C HIS A 300 10.28 36.92 -7.57
N ALA A 301 11.40 37.55 -7.95
CA ALA A 301 12.72 36.92 -8.07
C ALA A 301 13.14 36.14 -6.83
N ALA A 302 12.93 36.72 -5.63
CA ALA A 302 13.28 36.09 -4.37
C ALA A 302 12.57 34.74 -4.18
N MET A 303 11.27 34.67 -4.46
CA MET A 303 10.50 33.43 -4.29
C MET A 303 10.82 32.41 -5.39
N LEU A 304 11.06 32.87 -6.62
CA LEU A 304 11.48 32.00 -7.71
C LEU A 304 12.83 31.34 -7.45
N ASN A 305 13.77 32.07 -6.85
CA ASN A 305 15.03 31.50 -6.38
C ASN A 305 14.79 30.39 -5.36
N VAL A 306 13.91 30.62 -4.37
CA VAL A 306 13.57 29.60 -3.37
C VAL A 306 12.98 28.35 -4.04
N ILE A 307 12.05 28.52 -4.99
CA ILE A 307 11.44 27.40 -5.73
C ILE A 307 12.51 26.62 -6.49
N LYS A 308 13.32 27.29 -7.33
CA LYS A 308 14.38 26.64 -8.13
C LYS A 308 15.37 25.89 -7.25
N GLN A 309 15.79 26.49 -6.13
CA GLN A 309 16.68 25.85 -5.17
C GLN A 309 16.06 24.61 -4.51
N ARG A 310 14.79 24.68 -4.10
CA ARG A 310 14.08 23.52 -3.52
C ARG A 310 13.87 22.41 -4.55
N MET A 311 13.57 22.75 -5.81
CA MET A 311 13.47 21.78 -6.90
C MET A 311 14.80 21.07 -7.16
N VAL A 312 15.93 21.79 -7.17
CA VAL A 312 17.26 21.16 -7.29
C VAL A 312 17.51 20.19 -6.13
N ALA A 313 17.26 20.60 -4.89
CA ALA A 313 17.42 19.73 -3.74
C ALA A 313 16.52 18.49 -3.81
N GLY A 314 15.24 18.67 -4.07
CA GLY A 314 14.27 17.59 -4.20
C GLY A 314 14.66 16.59 -5.29
N ARG A 315 15.05 17.08 -6.48
CA ARG A 315 15.51 16.22 -7.58
C ARG A 315 16.76 15.43 -7.21
N MET A 316 17.77 16.08 -6.64
CA MET A 316 19.01 15.40 -6.27
C MET A 316 18.80 14.37 -5.16
N LEU A 317 17.99 14.69 -4.14
CA LEU A 317 17.66 13.76 -3.06
C LEU A 317 16.97 12.52 -3.61
N LEU A 318 15.94 12.72 -4.43
CA LEU A 318 15.16 11.64 -5.00
C LEU A 318 15.99 10.76 -5.95
N LEU A 319 16.82 11.36 -6.83
CA LEU A 319 17.72 10.59 -7.70
C LEU A 319 18.86 9.89 -6.96
N ASN A 320 19.25 10.36 -5.77
CA ASN A 320 20.26 9.70 -4.94
C ASN A 320 19.69 8.46 -4.21
N GLU A 321 18.38 8.42 -4.00
CA GLU A 321 17.67 7.31 -3.34
C GLU A 321 17.07 6.32 -4.36
N ALA A 322 16.92 6.71 -5.62
CA ALA A 322 16.36 5.90 -6.69
C ALA A 322 17.26 4.69 -7.06
N GLU A 323 16.61 3.58 -7.37
CA GLU A 323 17.29 2.43 -7.98
C GLU A 323 17.68 2.75 -9.44
N PRO A 324 18.73 2.11 -10.00
CA PRO A 324 19.24 2.45 -11.33
C PRO A 324 18.20 2.40 -12.47
N ASP A 325 17.21 1.53 -12.38
CA ASP A 325 16.13 1.38 -13.35
C ASP A 325 15.00 2.43 -13.19
N GLU A 326 14.91 3.08 -12.04
CA GLU A 326 13.92 4.15 -11.78
C GLU A 326 14.41 5.54 -12.27
N ILE A 327 15.72 5.70 -12.49
CA ILE A 327 16.33 7.01 -12.81
C ILE A 327 15.75 7.63 -14.09
N ASP A 328 15.51 6.82 -15.13
CA ASP A 328 14.98 7.31 -16.40
C ASP A 328 13.53 7.76 -16.26
N ASP A 329 12.71 7.01 -15.51
CA ASP A 329 11.32 7.36 -15.20
C ASP A 329 11.26 8.68 -14.42
N TYR A 330 12.09 8.83 -13.38
CA TYR A 330 12.15 10.08 -12.64
C TYR A 330 12.61 11.27 -13.50
N ASN A 331 13.55 11.07 -14.41
CA ASN A 331 13.98 12.15 -15.30
C ASN A 331 12.86 12.61 -16.24
N GLU A 332 11.98 11.71 -16.68
CA GLU A 332 10.76 12.08 -17.41
C GLU A 332 9.79 12.85 -16.50
N ASP A 333 9.58 12.38 -15.27
CA ASP A 333 8.67 12.99 -14.30
C ASP A 333 9.14 14.35 -13.77
N PHE A 334 10.42 14.69 -13.91
CA PHE A 334 10.97 16.03 -13.60
C PHE A 334 10.84 17.02 -14.76
N LYS A 335 10.34 16.63 -15.93
CA LYS A 335 10.24 17.53 -17.07
C LYS A 335 9.24 18.64 -16.82
N LEU A 336 9.68 19.86 -17.12
CA LEU A 336 8.88 21.07 -17.03
C LEU A 336 8.71 21.68 -18.42
N HIS A 337 7.53 22.24 -18.67
CA HIS A 337 7.20 22.95 -19.89
C HIS A 337 6.94 24.42 -19.57
N THR A 338 7.88 25.28 -19.96
CA THR A 338 7.74 26.73 -19.77
C THR A 338 6.94 27.36 -20.90
N TRP A 339 6.23 28.44 -20.55
CA TRP A 339 5.37 29.19 -21.46
C TRP A 339 5.95 30.57 -21.72
N SER A 340 6.05 30.97 -22.98
CA SER A 340 6.54 32.29 -23.36
C SER A 340 5.53 33.39 -23.00
N VAL A 341 6.04 34.62 -22.85
CA VAL A 341 5.20 35.82 -22.61
C VAL A 341 4.12 35.93 -23.69
N GLN A 342 4.47 35.68 -24.95
CA GLN A 342 3.56 35.80 -26.09
C GLN A 342 2.45 34.73 -26.07
N GLU A 343 2.75 33.51 -25.63
CA GLU A 343 1.75 32.44 -25.49
C GLU A 343 0.75 32.78 -24.38
N LEU A 344 1.23 33.26 -23.24
CA LEU A 344 0.38 33.68 -22.12
C LEU A 344 -0.51 34.88 -22.52
N GLU A 345 0.05 35.90 -23.16
CA GLU A 345 -0.71 37.06 -23.66
C GLU A 345 -1.73 36.66 -24.72
N ALA A 346 -1.38 35.75 -25.62
CA ALA A 346 -2.30 35.24 -26.65
C ALA A 346 -3.46 34.47 -26.01
N PHE A 347 -3.19 33.67 -24.99
CA PHE A 347 -4.21 32.96 -24.22
C PHE A 347 -5.14 33.93 -23.48
N GLU A 348 -4.59 34.88 -22.72
CA GLU A 348 -5.36 35.91 -22.01
C GLU A 348 -6.27 36.69 -22.98
N LYS A 349 -5.73 37.08 -24.14
CA LYS A 349 -6.49 37.77 -25.19
C LYS A 349 -7.57 36.90 -25.84
N LYS A 350 -7.25 35.65 -26.19
CA LYS A 350 -8.18 34.68 -26.80
C LYS A 350 -9.39 34.47 -25.89
N HIS A 351 -9.14 34.32 -24.60
CA HIS A 351 -10.18 34.03 -23.64
C HIS A 351 -10.79 35.27 -23.01
N GLY A 352 -10.17 36.45 -23.12
CA GLY A 352 -10.60 37.66 -22.40
C GLY A 352 -10.56 37.45 -20.88
N LEU A 353 -9.48 36.85 -20.40
CA LEU A 353 -9.21 36.49 -19.00
C LEU A 353 -7.84 37.07 -18.64
N GLN A 354 -7.67 37.52 -17.40
CA GLN A 354 -6.36 37.88 -16.86
C GLN A 354 -5.93 36.82 -15.83
N LEU A 355 -4.83 36.13 -16.11
CA LEU A 355 -4.20 35.18 -15.21
C LEU A 355 -3.55 35.93 -14.04
N PRO A 356 -3.55 35.36 -12.82
CA PRO A 356 -2.79 35.88 -11.70
C PRO A 356 -1.30 36.04 -12.06
N ASP A 357 -0.70 37.14 -11.61
CA ASP A 357 0.69 37.47 -11.93
C ASP A 357 1.67 36.38 -11.47
N GLU A 358 1.46 35.82 -10.28
CA GLU A 358 2.24 34.70 -9.75
C GLU A 358 2.13 33.43 -10.61
N TYR A 359 0.95 33.15 -11.19
CA TYR A 359 0.77 31.98 -12.07
C TYR A 359 1.46 32.17 -13.41
N LYS A 360 1.37 33.38 -14.00
CA LYS A 360 2.12 33.70 -15.22
C LYS A 360 3.61 33.54 -15.00
N VAL A 361 4.14 34.09 -13.90
CA VAL A 361 5.57 34.00 -13.59
C VAL A 361 6.01 32.57 -13.33
N TYR A 362 5.20 31.78 -12.63
CA TYR A 362 5.46 30.35 -12.47
C TYR A 362 5.59 29.64 -13.82
N LEU A 363 4.63 29.84 -14.72
CA LEU A 363 4.66 29.21 -16.05
C LEU A 363 5.83 29.72 -16.92
N MET A 364 6.24 30.98 -16.80
CA MET A 364 7.38 31.52 -17.55
C MET A 364 8.73 30.99 -17.06
N GLU A 365 8.90 30.85 -15.75
CA GLU A 365 10.22 30.65 -15.12
C GLU A 365 10.46 29.24 -14.59
N ILE A 366 9.39 28.52 -14.23
CA ILE A 366 9.43 27.15 -13.72
C ILE A 366 8.82 26.21 -14.75
N GLY A 367 7.58 26.47 -15.16
CA GLY A 367 6.85 25.68 -16.15
C GLY A 367 5.84 24.71 -15.53
N SER A 368 4.92 24.22 -16.37
CA SER A 368 3.95 23.17 -16.02
C SER A 368 4.59 21.78 -16.10
N GLY A 369 3.98 20.78 -15.47
CA GLY A 369 4.56 19.44 -15.39
C GLY A 369 5.38 19.23 -14.12
N GLY A 370 6.27 18.23 -14.14
CA GLY A 370 7.18 17.99 -13.03
C GLY A 370 6.54 17.24 -11.85
N VAL A 371 5.75 16.20 -12.11
CA VAL A 371 5.03 15.43 -11.08
C VAL A 371 5.96 14.91 -9.96
N ALA A 372 7.21 14.55 -10.30
CA ALA A 372 8.19 14.11 -9.30
C ALA A 372 8.65 15.22 -8.33
N TYR A 373 8.25 16.49 -8.52
CA TYR A 373 8.49 17.55 -7.54
C TYR A 373 7.46 17.62 -6.41
N PHE A 374 6.28 16.99 -6.57
CA PHE A 374 5.14 17.09 -5.64
C PHE A 374 4.67 15.71 -5.18
N TRP A 375 3.83 15.62 -4.16
CA TRP A 375 3.42 14.32 -3.61
C TRP A 375 2.52 13.52 -4.54
N GLN A 376 1.67 14.19 -5.31
CA GLN A 376 0.68 13.50 -6.15
C GLN A 376 0.63 14.02 -7.59
N ASP A 377 0.32 15.30 -7.77
CA ASP A 377 0.05 15.87 -9.08
C ASP A 377 1.05 16.98 -9.43
N ASP A 378 1.20 17.24 -10.73
CA ASP A 378 1.91 18.40 -11.23
C ASP A 378 1.03 19.66 -11.27
N ILE A 379 1.63 20.78 -11.68
CA ILE A 379 0.87 21.99 -12.01
C ILE A 379 0.62 22.02 -13.51
N GLY A 380 -0.67 22.02 -13.89
CA GLY A 380 -1.09 22.15 -15.29
C GLY A 380 -0.75 23.52 -15.91
N GLY A 381 -0.47 23.51 -17.21
CA GLY A 381 -0.25 24.72 -18.02
C GLY A 381 -1.55 25.35 -18.52
N ILE A 382 -1.42 26.36 -19.39
CA ILE A 382 -2.59 27.01 -20.00
C ILE A 382 -3.39 26.09 -20.93
N ASP A 383 -2.76 25.04 -21.46
CA ASP A 383 -3.38 23.97 -22.25
C ASP A 383 -4.39 23.14 -21.44
N VAL A 384 -4.09 22.86 -20.17
CA VAL A 384 -4.96 22.07 -19.28
C VAL A 384 -6.25 22.84 -18.92
N ILE A 385 -6.18 24.17 -18.93
CA ILE A 385 -7.30 25.07 -18.62
C ILE A 385 -7.98 25.66 -19.86
N ASP A 386 -7.50 25.39 -21.08
CA ASP A 386 -8.10 25.80 -22.36
C ASP A 386 -9.36 24.96 -22.70
N ASP A 387 -10.28 24.87 -21.73
CA ASP A 387 -11.61 24.32 -21.90
C ASP A 387 -12.67 25.41 -21.73
N LYS A 388 -13.63 25.46 -22.66
CA LYS A 388 -14.64 26.52 -22.70
C LYS A 388 -15.50 26.57 -21.42
N LYS A 389 -15.80 25.43 -20.80
CA LYS A 389 -16.59 25.39 -19.55
C LYS A 389 -15.74 25.87 -18.38
N LYS A 390 -14.50 25.37 -18.25
CA LYS A 390 -13.55 25.81 -17.22
C LYS A 390 -13.30 27.32 -17.28
N ILE A 391 -13.02 27.87 -18.47
CA ILE A 391 -12.82 29.32 -18.66
C ILE A 391 -14.05 30.12 -18.24
N LYS A 392 -15.26 29.65 -18.57
CA LYS A 392 -16.50 30.33 -18.16
C LYS A 392 -16.65 30.36 -16.64
N GLN A 393 -16.30 29.27 -15.96
CA GLN A 393 -16.33 29.15 -14.51
C GLN A 393 -15.27 30.04 -13.84
N ILE A 394 -14.02 29.98 -14.28
CA ILE A 394 -12.89 30.77 -13.79
C ILE A 394 -13.17 32.28 -13.84
N LYS A 395 -13.90 32.75 -14.86
CA LYS A 395 -14.24 34.17 -15.04
C LYS A 395 -15.29 34.71 -14.07
N LYS A 396 -16.05 33.85 -13.41
CA LYS A 396 -17.07 34.29 -12.45
C LYS A 396 -16.39 34.83 -11.19
N PRO A 397 -17.07 35.68 -10.40
CA PRO A 397 -16.58 36.05 -9.09
C PRO A 397 -16.55 34.82 -8.16
N PHE A 398 -15.50 34.70 -7.35
CA PHE A 398 -15.50 33.73 -6.26
C PHE A 398 -16.59 34.10 -5.24
N PRO A 399 -17.53 33.19 -4.92
CA PRO A 399 -18.73 33.57 -4.17
C PRO A 399 -18.51 33.64 -2.65
N ILE A 400 -17.42 33.07 -2.14
CA ILE A 400 -17.10 33.07 -0.71
C ILE A 400 -16.33 34.34 -0.37
N THR A 401 -16.84 35.09 0.61
CA THR A 401 -16.28 36.33 1.16
C THR A 401 -15.86 36.14 2.62
N THR A 402 -15.19 37.11 3.23
CA THR A 402 -14.70 37.01 4.62
C THR A 402 -15.81 36.77 5.64
N ASP A 403 -17.03 37.23 5.40
CA ASP A 403 -18.20 36.97 6.26
C ASP A 403 -18.75 35.54 6.13
N LYS A 404 -18.31 34.77 5.12
CA LYS A 404 -18.77 33.40 4.84
C LYS A 404 -17.80 32.31 5.29
N ILE A 405 -16.67 32.69 5.89
CA ILE A 405 -15.72 31.75 6.48
C ILE A 405 -15.71 31.87 7.99
N HIS A 406 -15.80 30.73 8.67
CA HIS A 406 -15.97 30.66 10.12
C HIS A 406 -15.03 29.63 10.74
N GLU A 407 -14.87 29.70 12.06
CA GLU A 407 -14.16 28.67 12.81
C GLU A 407 -15.01 27.39 12.80
N VAL A 408 -14.53 26.36 12.11
CA VAL A 408 -15.20 25.06 11.98
C VAL A 408 -14.34 23.91 12.53
N ASP A 409 -13.43 24.26 13.45
CA ASP A 409 -12.49 23.33 14.12
C ASP A 409 -11.78 22.36 13.16
N ASN A 410 -11.48 22.80 11.93
CA ASN A 410 -10.78 21.92 10.99
C ASN A 410 -9.33 21.69 11.40
N PHE A 411 -8.76 20.61 10.88
CA PHE A 411 -7.42 20.13 11.24
C PHE A 411 -6.31 21.19 11.16
N TYR A 412 -6.43 22.18 10.26
CA TYR A 412 -5.41 23.22 10.08
C TYR A 412 -5.66 24.47 10.92
N GLY A 413 -6.79 24.58 11.63
CA GLY A 413 -7.13 25.77 12.41
C GLY A 413 -7.31 27.03 11.54
N VAL A 414 -7.84 26.87 10.33
CA VAL A 414 -8.20 27.98 9.44
C VAL A 414 -9.70 28.26 9.51
N LYS A 415 -10.11 29.50 9.25
CA LYS A 415 -11.52 29.75 8.93
C LYS A 415 -11.85 29.15 7.56
N ALA A 416 -12.97 28.46 7.48
CA ALA A 416 -13.38 27.76 6.27
C ALA A 416 -14.88 27.88 6.03
N TRP A 417 -15.28 27.45 4.84
CA TRP A 417 -16.65 27.34 4.38
C TRP A 417 -17.09 25.87 4.42
N VAL A 418 -18.36 25.63 4.72
CA VAL A 418 -19.00 24.30 4.73
C VAL A 418 -20.35 24.38 4.02
N TYR A 419 -20.92 23.24 3.65
CA TYR A 419 -22.24 23.20 3.00
C TYR A 419 -23.32 23.74 3.95
N PRO A 420 -24.14 24.73 3.54
CA PRO A 420 -25.17 25.30 4.40
C PRO A 420 -26.34 24.33 4.66
N ASP A 421 -26.49 23.29 3.84
CA ASP A 421 -27.49 22.23 3.97
C ASP A 421 -26.97 20.99 4.71
N ASP A 422 -25.74 21.03 5.24
CA ASP A 422 -25.14 19.96 6.03
C ASP A 422 -25.39 20.20 7.54
N GLU A 423 -26.44 19.57 8.07
CA GLU A 423 -26.82 19.68 9.48
C GLU A 423 -25.83 18.93 10.42
N GLU A 424 -24.97 18.05 9.90
CA GLU A 424 -24.04 17.24 10.70
C GLU A 424 -23.07 18.12 11.52
N TRP A 425 -22.74 19.32 11.04
CA TRP A 425 -21.90 20.28 11.78
C TRP A 425 -22.49 20.70 13.12
N ILE A 426 -23.82 20.74 13.23
CA ILE A 426 -24.52 21.04 14.48
C ILE A 426 -24.69 19.74 15.30
N GLU A 427 -25.02 18.63 14.64
CA GLU A 427 -25.22 17.32 15.30
C GLU A 427 -23.95 16.82 16.00
N GLU A 428 -22.78 17.01 15.38
CA GLU A 428 -21.46 16.69 15.93
C GLU A 428 -20.99 17.71 16.99
N GLY A 429 -21.78 18.77 17.25
CA GLY A 429 -21.48 19.80 18.23
C GLY A 429 -20.31 20.71 17.87
N ILE A 430 -19.90 20.72 16.59
CA ILE A 430 -18.86 21.62 16.08
C ILE A 430 -19.40 23.05 16.04
N LEU A 431 -20.64 23.20 15.58
CA LEU A 431 -21.39 24.46 15.61
C LEU A 431 -22.48 24.41 16.68
N PRO A 432 -22.81 25.55 17.34
CA PRO A 432 -23.87 25.59 18.35
C PRO A 432 -25.24 25.21 17.80
N GLU A 433 -26.08 24.59 18.64
CA GLU A 433 -27.50 24.35 18.33
C GLU A 433 -28.21 25.67 18.00
N GLY A 434 -29.05 25.66 16.96
CA GLY A 434 -29.77 26.85 16.48
C GLY A 434 -28.94 27.79 15.60
N THR A 435 -27.75 27.38 15.17
CA THR A 435 -26.96 28.12 14.17
C THR A 435 -27.70 28.22 12.84
N ASP A 436 -27.84 29.44 12.29
CA ASP A 436 -28.43 29.68 10.97
C ASP A 436 -27.37 29.45 9.88
N MET A 437 -27.30 28.21 9.39
CA MET A 437 -26.30 27.76 8.41
C MET A 437 -26.40 28.53 7.09
N GLU A 438 -27.61 28.82 6.62
CA GLU A 438 -27.82 29.57 5.37
C GLU A 438 -27.35 31.02 5.52
N ALA A 439 -27.60 31.66 6.66
CA ALA A 439 -27.07 32.99 6.92
C ALA A 439 -25.53 33.00 6.95
N LEU A 440 -24.90 32.02 7.60
CA LEU A 440 -23.45 31.96 7.79
C LEU A 440 -22.69 31.50 6.54
N PHE A 441 -23.17 30.49 5.84
CA PHE A 441 -22.46 29.81 4.74
C PHE A 441 -23.21 29.89 3.40
N GLY A 442 -24.47 30.33 3.37
CA GLY A 442 -25.25 30.46 2.14
C GLY A 442 -24.54 31.34 1.10
N LEU A 443 -24.53 30.86 -0.14
CA LEU A 443 -23.93 31.51 -1.30
C LEU A 443 -24.99 32.26 -2.11
N PRO A 444 -24.61 33.23 -2.96
CA PRO A 444 -25.55 33.88 -3.87
C PRO A 444 -26.28 32.89 -4.77
N ASP A 445 -27.54 33.19 -5.12
CA ASP A 445 -28.35 32.38 -6.02
C ASP A 445 -27.58 31.92 -7.27
N LYS A 446 -27.52 30.60 -7.49
CA LYS A 446 -26.87 29.92 -8.63
C LYS A 446 -25.34 30.04 -8.67
N ALA A 447 -24.71 30.53 -7.61
CA ALA A 447 -23.26 30.43 -7.47
C ALA A 447 -22.87 28.96 -7.18
N GLU A 448 -21.80 28.50 -7.80
CA GLU A 448 -21.15 27.24 -7.45
C GLU A 448 -19.91 27.53 -6.60
N ILE A 449 -19.58 26.67 -5.64
CA ILE A 449 -18.42 26.85 -4.73
C ILE A 449 -17.08 27.02 -5.47
N THR A 450 -17.00 26.51 -6.71
CA THR A 450 -15.81 26.56 -7.57
C THR A 450 -15.88 27.66 -8.63
N ASP A 451 -16.91 28.51 -8.63
CA ASP A 451 -16.96 29.72 -9.46
C ASP A 451 -15.78 30.63 -9.11
N GLY A 452 -15.05 31.14 -10.11
CA GLY A 452 -13.86 31.96 -9.86
C GLY A 452 -12.63 31.19 -9.38
N CYS A 453 -12.68 29.85 -9.34
CA CYS A 453 -11.55 28.98 -8.99
C CYS A 453 -10.91 28.36 -10.25
N MET A 454 -9.60 28.13 -10.19
CA MET A 454 -8.87 27.30 -11.13
C MET A 454 -8.33 26.09 -10.37
N PHE A 455 -8.71 24.87 -10.79
CA PHE A 455 -8.09 23.66 -10.25
C PHE A 455 -6.60 23.69 -10.55
N LEU A 456 -5.78 23.54 -9.51
CA LEU A 456 -4.33 23.58 -9.58
C LEU A 456 -3.75 22.16 -9.68
N ALA A 457 -4.08 21.32 -8.69
CA ALA A 457 -3.56 19.97 -8.48
C ALA A 457 -4.33 19.28 -7.35
N ASN A 458 -4.08 17.99 -7.09
CA ASN A 458 -4.42 17.38 -5.80
C ASN A 458 -3.24 17.51 -4.81
N SER A 459 -3.56 17.62 -3.52
CA SER A 459 -2.59 17.55 -2.44
C SER A 459 -2.09 16.12 -2.23
N GLY A 460 -1.02 15.92 -1.44
CA GLY A 460 -0.57 14.58 -1.06
C GLY A 460 -1.61 13.74 -0.29
N ALA A 461 -2.64 14.40 0.27
CA ALA A 461 -3.81 13.75 0.88
C ALA A 461 -4.98 13.53 -0.11
N ARG A 462 -4.74 13.76 -1.40
CA ARG A 462 -5.72 13.66 -2.50
C ARG A 462 -6.86 14.67 -2.44
N ASN A 463 -6.64 15.82 -1.81
CA ASN A 463 -7.64 16.90 -1.74
C ASN A 463 -7.45 17.83 -2.94
N ALA A 464 -8.55 18.29 -3.55
CA ALA A 464 -8.44 19.19 -4.68
C ALA A 464 -7.96 20.58 -4.22
N LEU A 465 -6.89 21.08 -4.82
CA LEU A 465 -6.33 22.40 -4.57
C LEU A 465 -6.77 23.36 -5.67
N PHE A 466 -7.26 24.53 -5.28
CA PHE A 466 -7.78 25.56 -6.16
C PHE A 466 -7.03 26.88 -5.97
N LEU A 467 -6.59 27.47 -7.07
CA LEU A 467 -6.15 28.87 -7.11
C LEU A 467 -7.37 29.78 -7.28
N ILE A 468 -7.57 30.71 -6.35
CA ILE A 468 -8.67 31.68 -6.46
C ILE A 468 -8.31 32.77 -7.47
N MET A 469 -9.07 32.85 -8.56
CA MET A 469 -8.76 33.70 -9.72
C MET A 469 -9.38 35.09 -9.62
N ASN A 470 -10.51 35.22 -8.94
CA ASN A 470 -11.31 36.44 -8.81
C ASN A 470 -11.91 36.58 -7.41
N GLY A 471 -12.33 37.79 -7.02
CA GLY A 471 -12.96 38.05 -5.72
C GLY A 471 -11.99 38.46 -4.61
N GLU A 472 -12.47 38.43 -3.36
CA GLU A 472 -11.77 38.94 -2.18
C GLU A 472 -10.46 38.19 -1.89
N PHE A 473 -10.43 36.89 -2.19
CA PHE A 473 -9.31 35.99 -1.89
C PHE A 473 -8.42 35.68 -3.09
N LYS A 474 -8.44 36.54 -4.12
CA LYS A 474 -7.67 36.36 -5.35
C LYS A 474 -6.18 36.11 -5.06
N GLY A 475 -5.66 35.02 -5.62
CA GLY A 475 -4.27 34.61 -5.53
C GLY A 475 -3.97 33.61 -4.41
N GLU A 476 -4.91 33.35 -3.49
CA GLU A 476 -4.76 32.32 -2.46
C GLU A 476 -4.99 30.91 -3.01
N ILE A 477 -4.40 29.91 -2.36
CA ILE A 477 -4.68 28.49 -2.60
C ILE A 477 -5.65 27.96 -1.55
N TRP A 478 -6.71 27.32 -2.02
CA TRP A 478 -7.77 26.73 -1.21
C TRP A 478 -7.84 25.22 -1.43
N SER A 479 -8.21 24.46 -0.41
CA SER A 479 -8.35 23.01 -0.45
C SER A 479 -9.80 22.61 -0.27
N ASP A 480 -10.25 21.66 -1.09
CA ASP A 480 -11.54 20.98 -0.97
C ASP A 480 -11.41 19.65 -0.25
N ARG A 481 -11.96 19.62 0.96
CA ARG A 481 -12.05 18.47 1.84
C ARG A 481 -13.50 18.12 2.17
N LEU A 482 -14.48 18.71 1.49
CA LEU A 482 -15.90 18.55 1.81
C LEU A 482 -16.35 17.09 1.65
N GLN A 483 -15.68 16.31 0.80
CA GLN A 483 -15.96 14.89 0.57
C GLN A 483 -15.86 14.01 1.83
N TYR A 484 -15.20 14.48 2.88
CA TYR A 484 -15.06 13.71 4.11
C TYR A 484 -16.14 13.99 5.17
N GLY A 485 -17.00 15.00 4.98
CA GLY A 485 -18.08 15.33 5.91
C GLY A 485 -17.65 15.99 7.22
N ALA A 486 -18.64 16.33 8.06
CA ALA A 486 -18.42 17.06 9.31
C ALA A 486 -17.67 16.23 10.38
N GLU A 487 -17.88 14.91 10.39
CA GLU A 487 -17.29 13.95 11.33
C GLU A 487 -15.75 14.01 11.41
N VAL A 488 -15.10 14.32 10.29
CA VAL A 488 -13.65 14.51 10.20
C VAL A 488 -13.26 15.96 9.86
N ARG A 489 -14.20 16.89 10.03
CA ARG A 489 -14.05 18.34 9.82
C ARG A 489 -13.63 18.69 8.39
N GLY A 490 -14.20 17.99 7.41
CA GLY A 490 -13.98 18.21 5.98
C GLY A 490 -14.61 19.52 5.50
N CYS A 491 -13.81 20.51 5.10
CA CYS A 491 -14.29 21.84 4.73
C CYS A 491 -13.59 22.40 3.49
N PHE A 492 -14.14 23.46 2.91
CA PHE A 492 -13.53 24.20 1.83
C PHE A 492 -12.93 25.51 2.35
N GLY A 493 -11.61 25.65 2.30
CA GLY A 493 -10.94 26.79 2.93
C GLY A 493 -9.50 26.96 2.47
N PRO A 494 -8.78 27.97 2.97
CA PRO A 494 -7.38 28.18 2.64
C PRO A 494 -6.55 26.91 2.91
N ALA A 495 -5.71 26.52 1.96
CA ALA A 495 -4.87 25.33 2.05
C ALA A 495 -3.72 25.49 3.07
N SER A 496 -3.59 26.65 3.73
CA SER A 496 -2.59 26.89 4.77
C SER A 496 -3.05 27.96 5.76
N THR A 497 -2.55 27.87 6.99
CA THR A 497 -2.81 28.86 8.06
C THR A 497 -2.36 30.27 7.72
N LYS A 498 -1.32 30.39 6.89
CA LYS A 498 -0.80 31.67 6.43
C LYS A 498 -1.52 32.21 5.20
N ARG A 499 -2.48 31.46 4.65
CA ARG A 499 -3.21 31.81 3.41
C ARG A 499 -2.24 32.15 2.28
N LEU A 500 -1.26 31.28 2.09
CA LEU A 500 -0.18 31.49 1.13
C LEU A 500 -0.72 31.71 -0.28
N LYS A 501 -0.05 32.60 -1.01
CA LYS A 501 -0.26 32.75 -2.45
C LYS A 501 0.52 31.69 -3.22
N LEU A 502 0.22 31.56 -4.50
CA LEU A 502 0.72 30.48 -5.35
C LEU A 502 2.23 30.22 -5.22
N LEU A 503 3.11 31.20 -5.40
CA LEU A 503 4.56 30.95 -5.40
C LEU A 503 5.07 30.52 -4.02
N GLU A 504 4.58 31.15 -2.96
CA GLU A 504 4.92 30.77 -1.59
C GLU A 504 4.40 29.37 -1.25
N PHE A 505 3.19 29.05 -1.71
CA PHE A 505 2.58 27.75 -1.50
C PHE A 505 3.33 26.64 -2.24
N ILE A 506 3.78 26.89 -3.47
CA ILE A 506 4.63 25.95 -4.23
C ILE A 506 5.96 25.75 -3.52
N ALA A 507 6.60 26.84 -3.07
CA ALA A 507 7.84 26.74 -2.32
C ALA A 507 7.63 25.84 -1.09
N GLU A 508 6.62 26.10 -0.27
CA GLU A 508 6.36 25.30 0.94
C GLU A 508 5.95 23.86 0.64
N SER A 509 5.26 23.60 -0.48
CA SER A 509 4.96 22.23 -0.93
C SER A 509 6.24 21.45 -1.27
N LEU A 510 7.17 22.08 -2.00
CA LEU A 510 8.48 21.48 -2.30
C LEU A 510 9.27 21.20 -1.03
N LEU A 511 9.26 22.12 -0.06
CA LEU A 511 9.94 21.92 1.23
C LEU A 511 9.29 20.80 2.06
N SER A 512 7.96 20.70 2.01
CA SER A 512 7.22 19.63 2.66
C SER A 512 7.62 18.26 2.10
N LYS A 513 7.74 18.16 0.78
CA LYS A 513 8.25 16.95 0.11
C LYS A 513 9.70 16.66 0.49
N GLU A 514 10.59 17.65 0.41
CA GLU A 514 12.01 17.55 0.79
C GLU A 514 12.21 17.02 2.23
N LYS A 515 11.34 17.44 3.16
CA LYS A 515 11.41 17.04 4.59
C LYS A 515 10.58 15.81 4.93
N GLY A 516 9.86 15.22 3.97
CA GLY A 516 9.11 13.99 4.14
C GLY A 516 7.88 14.10 5.05
N ALA A 517 7.07 15.15 4.91
CA ALA A 517 5.73 15.35 5.51
C ALA A 517 5.54 15.20 7.05
N LYS A 518 6.51 14.70 7.82
CA LYS A 518 6.39 14.36 9.25
C LYS A 518 6.13 15.53 10.20
N ASN A 519 6.05 16.78 9.70
CA ASN A 519 5.80 18.00 10.48
C ASN A 519 4.96 19.03 9.69
N ALA A 520 4.22 18.59 8.67
CA ALA A 520 3.66 19.49 7.66
C ALA A 520 2.23 19.98 7.98
N ASP A 521 1.80 19.92 9.25
CA ASP A 521 0.45 20.23 9.75
C ASP A 521 -0.04 21.67 9.49
N LYS A 522 0.77 22.51 8.83
CA LYS A 522 0.43 23.92 8.56
C LYS A 522 -0.18 24.15 7.17
N GLY A 523 -0.40 23.10 6.41
CA GLY A 523 -1.12 23.19 5.15
C GLY A 523 -1.32 21.85 4.44
N ASP A 524 -2.10 21.92 3.37
CA ASP A 524 -2.48 20.80 2.52
C ASP A 524 -1.64 20.85 1.23
N TRP A 525 -0.43 20.33 1.31
CA TRP A 525 0.61 20.52 0.29
C TRP A 525 0.44 19.63 -0.94
N MET A 526 0.86 20.12 -2.10
CA MET A 526 0.86 19.38 -3.38
C MET A 526 1.64 18.07 -3.34
#